data_AF-A0A955ZMM4-F1
#
_entry.id   AF-A0A955ZMM4-F1
#
_cell.length_a   1.000
_cell.length_b   1.000
_cell.length_c   1.000
_cell.angle_alpha   90.00
_cell.angle_beta   90.00
_cell.angle_gamma   90.00
#
_symmetry.space_group_name_H-M   'P 1'
#
loop_
_entity.id
_entity.type
_entity.pdbx_description
1 polymer ?
#
loop_
_entity_poly.entity_id
_entity_poly.type
_entity_poly.pdbx_seq_one_letter_code
_entity_poly.pdbx_strand_id
1 'polypeptide(L)'
;MAEEKQKIDLSMYGVAEITKWCITRNNGRIPGADTAVFKALQAALAEKPTTGDYFTLDQFWKSRKVFEFTQDEVAVVDRCLYDLPNFDGAQLPQIRYKFWPAAVCQN
;
A
#
# COMPACT_ATOMS: atom_id res chain seq x y z
N MET A 1 19.68 -15.93 3.11
CA MET A 1 19.03 -15.17 4.19
C MET A 1 17.54 -15.35 3.95
N ALA A 2 16.79 -15.94 4.88
CA ALA A 2 15.35 -16.10 4.68
C ALA A 2 14.73 -14.69 4.70
N GLU A 3 14.23 -14.20 3.57
CA GLU A 3 13.49 -12.95 3.51
C GLU A 3 12.32 -13.03 4.49
N GLU A 4 12.40 -12.24 5.56
CA GLU A 4 11.34 -12.18 6.56
C GLU A 4 10.15 -11.44 5.93
N LYS A 5 9.11 -12.18 5.57
CA LYS A 5 7.89 -11.64 4.98
C LYS A 5 6.94 -11.23 6.11
N GLN A 6 6.58 -9.96 6.13
CA GLN A 6 5.64 -9.37 7.06
C GLN A 6 4.23 -9.44 6.48
N LYS A 7 3.30 -9.99 7.27
CA LYS A 7 1.87 -10.04 6.93
C LYS A 7 1.20 -8.76 7.38
N ILE A 8 0.71 -7.96 6.43
CA ILE A 8 0.05 -6.68 6.72
C ILE A 8 -1.42 -6.77 6.28
N ASP A 9 -2.32 -6.57 7.24
CA ASP A 9 -3.76 -6.44 7.02
C ASP A 9 -4.08 -5.06 6.42
N LEU A 10 -4.63 -5.03 5.21
CA LEU A 10 -4.98 -3.80 4.49
C LEU A 10 -6.47 -3.82 4.12
N SER A 11 -7.16 -2.72 4.41
CA SER A 11 -8.45 -2.44 3.78
C SER A 11 -8.25 -2.06 2.32
N MET A 12 -9.28 -2.23 1.49
CA MET A 12 -9.21 -1.79 0.10
C MET A 12 -8.97 -0.28 -0.04
N TYR A 13 -9.38 0.53 0.95
CA TYR A 13 -8.97 1.94 1.05
C TYR A 13 -7.45 2.10 1.16
N GLY A 14 -6.80 1.33 2.04
CA GLY A 14 -5.34 1.34 2.17
C GLY A 14 -4.62 0.86 0.91
N VAL A 15 -5.15 -0.18 0.27
CA VAL A 15 -4.64 -0.69 -1.02
C VAL A 15 -4.71 0.40 -2.11
N ALA A 16 -5.82 1.15 -2.17
CA ALA A 16 -5.97 2.28 -3.10
C ALA A 16 -4.99 3.42 -2.83
N GLU A 17 -4.74 3.77 -1.57
CA GLU A 17 -3.74 4.78 -1.23
C GLU A 17 -2.33 4.35 -1.65
N ILE A 18 -1.93 3.12 -1.34
CA ILE A 18 -0.62 2.58 -1.73
C ILE A 18 -0.47 2.59 -3.26
N THR A 19 -1.49 2.11 -3.97
CA THR A 19 -1.47 2.07 -5.44
C THR A 19 -1.41 3.48 -6.04
N LYS A 20 -2.18 4.43 -5.49
CA LYS A 20 -2.16 5.83 -5.92
C LYS A 20 -0.76 6.41 -5.78
N TRP A 21 -0.11 6.24 -4.63
CA TRP A 21 1.19 6.85 -4.37
C TRP A 21 2.34 6.08 -5.05
N CYS A 22 2.50 4.79 -4.75
CA CYS A 22 3.61 3.99 -5.27
C CYS A 22 3.57 3.72 -6.78
N ILE A 23 2.41 3.76 -7.42
CA ILE A 23 2.28 3.40 -8.84
C ILE A 23 1.86 4.61 -9.66
N THR A 24 0.71 5.21 -9.36
CA THR A 24 0.16 6.30 -10.19
C THR A 24 0.94 7.62 -10.04
N ARG A 25 1.35 7.99 -8.82
CA ARG A 25 2.04 9.27 -8.54
C ARG A 25 3.55 9.14 -8.48
N ASN A 26 4.08 7.91 -8.46
CA ASN A 26 5.50 7.66 -8.35
C ASN A 26 6.28 8.20 -9.55
N ASN A 27 5.74 8.09 -10.79
CA ASN A 27 6.41 8.58 -12.01
C ASN A 27 7.89 8.15 -12.12
N GLY A 28 8.25 6.99 -11.58
CA GLY A 28 9.62 6.48 -11.55
C GLY A 28 10.56 7.12 -10.51
N ARG A 29 10.06 7.92 -9.56
CA ARG A 29 10.88 8.59 -8.52
C ARG A 29 11.45 7.60 -7.50
N ILE A 30 10.66 6.61 -7.10
CA ILE A 30 11.01 5.57 -6.14
C ILE A 30 11.12 4.24 -6.88
N PRO A 31 12.32 3.65 -6.97
CA PRO A 31 12.51 2.33 -7.56
C PRO A 31 11.94 1.24 -6.63
N GLY A 32 11.60 0.08 -7.19
CA GLY A 32 11.10 -1.06 -6.41
C GLY A 32 9.59 -1.13 -6.23
N ALA A 33 8.81 -0.22 -6.84
CA ALA A 33 7.34 -0.26 -6.79
C ALA A 33 6.67 -1.17 -7.86
N ASP A 34 7.42 -2.05 -8.52
CA ASP A 34 6.93 -3.00 -9.56
C ASP A 34 6.98 -4.48 -9.11
N THR A 35 7.18 -4.75 -7.82
CA THR A 35 7.28 -6.13 -7.34
C THR A 35 5.93 -6.87 -7.39
N ALA A 36 5.96 -8.18 -7.14
CA ALA A 36 4.78 -9.04 -7.15
C ALA A 36 3.69 -8.56 -6.18
N VAL A 37 4.06 -8.01 -5.02
CA VAL A 37 3.07 -7.49 -4.06
C VAL A 37 2.33 -6.27 -4.61
N PHE A 38 3.01 -5.35 -5.31
CA PHE A 38 2.36 -4.19 -5.93
C PHE A 38 1.40 -4.58 -7.04
N LYS A 39 1.75 -5.61 -7.83
CA LYS A 39 0.85 -6.19 -8.84
C LYS A 39 -0.36 -6.85 -8.20
N ALA A 40 -0.19 -7.52 -7.06
CA ALA A 40 -1.30 -8.08 -6.29
C ALA A 40 -2.23 -7.00 -5.72
N LEU A 41 -1.68 -5.86 -5.25
CA LEU A 41 -2.46 -4.71 -4.79
C LEU A 41 -3.29 -4.11 -5.93
N GLN A 42 -2.70 -3.95 -7.12
CA GLN A 42 -3.43 -3.49 -8.31
C GLN A 42 -4.53 -4.46 -8.73
N ALA A 43 -4.23 -5.76 -8.77
CA ALA A 43 -5.21 -6.79 -9.09
C ALA A 43 -6.38 -6.78 -8.11
N ALA A 44 -6.09 -6.62 -6.80
CA ALA A 44 -7.13 -6.52 -5.78
C ALA A 44 -8.05 -5.32 -6.00
N LEU A 45 -7.51 -4.18 -6.44
CA LEU A 45 -8.34 -3.01 -6.80
C LEU A 45 -9.11 -3.18 -8.11
N ALA A 46 -8.58 -3.98 -9.05
CA ALA A 46 -9.27 -4.28 -10.29
C ALA A 46 -10.51 -5.16 -10.08
N GLU A 47 -10.57 -5.92 -8.98
CA GLU A 47 -11.78 -6.65 -8.55
C GLU A 47 -12.92 -5.73 -8.07
N LYS A 48 -12.73 -4.40 -8.08
CA LYS A 48 -13.77 -3.44 -7.67
C LYS A 48 -15.03 -3.66 -8.52
N PRO A 49 -16.21 -3.85 -7.89
CA PRO A 49 -17.45 -4.02 -8.63
C PRO A 49 -17.73 -2.79 -9.50
N THR A 50 -18.09 -3.03 -10.76
CA THR A 50 -18.44 -1.98 -11.75
C THR A 50 -19.91 -1.56 -11.66
N THR A 51 -20.71 -2.32 -10.90
CA THR A 51 -22.15 -2.13 -10.73
C THR A 51 -22.45 -0.88 -9.88
N GLY A 52 -23.49 -0.13 -10.23
CA GLY A 52 -23.95 1.05 -9.48
C GLY A 52 -24.59 0.76 -8.12
N ASP A 53 -24.41 -0.43 -7.56
CA ASP A 53 -24.93 -0.81 -6.25
C ASP A 53 -23.97 -0.31 -5.16
N TYR A 54 -24.35 0.79 -4.53
CA TYR A 54 -23.59 1.45 -3.45
C TYR A 54 -23.27 0.51 -2.28
N PHE A 55 -24.16 -0.44 -1.96
CA PHE A 55 -23.94 -1.36 -0.84
C PHE A 55 -22.79 -2.31 -1.15
N THR A 56 -22.77 -2.87 -2.35
CA THR A 56 -21.67 -3.77 -2.77
C THR A 56 -20.32 -3.04 -2.86
N LEU A 57 -20.33 -1.78 -3.29
CA LEU A 57 -19.15 -0.94 -3.34
C LEU A 57 -18.62 -0.63 -1.93
N ASP A 58 -19.50 -0.27 -1.00
CA ASP A 58 -19.14 0.00 0.39
C ASP A 58 -18.57 -1.25 1.10
N GLN A 59 -19.18 -2.42 0.87
CA GLN A 59 -18.65 -3.70 1.37
C GLN A 59 -17.27 -4.02 0.79
N PHE A 60 -17.05 -3.77 -0.51
CA PHE A 60 -15.74 -3.93 -1.12
C PHE A 60 -14.70 -3.04 -0.45
N TRP A 61 -14.99 -1.75 -0.24
CA TRP A 61 -14.03 -0.84 0.36
C TRP A 61 -13.69 -1.16 1.82
N LYS A 62 -14.69 -1.66 2.57
CA LYS A 62 -14.52 -2.11 3.96
C LYS A 62 -13.82 -3.47 4.06
N SER A 63 -13.83 -4.26 3.00
CA SER A 63 -13.15 -5.56 2.99
C SER A 63 -11.65 -5.38 3.25
N ARG A 64 -11.10 -6.37 3.97
CA ARG A 64 -9.69 -6.40 4.34
C ARG A 64 -9.05 -7.66 3.79
N LYS A 65 -7.84 -7.50 3.27
CA LYS A 65 -7.01 -8.58 2.74
C LYS A 65 -5.63 -8.48 3.37
N VAL A 66 -5.07 -9.65 3.68
CA VAL A 66 -3.70 -9.76 4.20
C VAL A 66 -2.76 -9.94 3.03
N PHE A 67 -1.75 -9.09 2.95
CA PHE A 67 -0.69 -9.18 1.95
C PHE A 67 0.64 -9.46 2.64
N GLU A 68 1.50 -10.22 1.95
CA GLU A 68 2.85 -10.52 2.41
C GLU A 68 3.81 -9.56 1.74
N PHE A 69 4.51 -8.75 2.55
CA PHE A 69 5.53 -7.82 2.11
C PHE A 69 6.89 -8.25 2.64
N THR A 70 7.92 -8.17 1.81
CA THR A 70 9.31 -8.23 2.26
C THR A 70 9.70 -6.93 2.97
N GLN A 71 10.78 -6.96 3.76
CA GLN A 71 11.27 -5.77 4.44
C GLN A 71 11.63 -4.63 3.46
N ASP A 72 12.21 -4.97 2.31
CA ASP A 72 12.52 -4.01 1.25
C ASP A 72 11.24 -3.39 0.65
N GLU A 73 10.21 -4.20 0.40
CA GLU A 73 8.92 -3.70 -0.09
C GLU A 73 8.23 -2.79 0.94
N VAL A 74 8.30 -3.11 2.23
CA VAL A 74 7.78 -2.24 3.30
C VAL A 74 8.49 -0.88 3.29
N ALA A 75 9.82 -0.88 3.16
CA ALA A 75 10.59 0.36 3.07
C ALA A 75 10.24 1.17 1.81
N VAL A 76 10.01 0.52 0.67
CA VAL A 76 9.54 1.18 -0.55
C VAL A 76 8.15 1.80 -0.32
N VAL A 77 7.21 1.07 0.29
CA VAL A 77 5.88 1.58 0.59
C VAL A 77 5.93 2.79 1.53
N ASP A 78 6.70 2.73 2.62
CA ASP A 78 6.85 3.87 3.54
C ASP A 78 7.39 5.10 2.82
N ARG A 79 8.43 4.93 1.98
CA ARG A 79 8.96 6.02 1.16
C ARG A 79 7.92 6.57 0.19
N CYS A 80 7.13 5.74 -0.49
CA CYS A 80 6.06 6.23 -1.35
C CYS A 80 5.04 7.07 -0.57
N LEU A 81 4.65 6.61 0.61
CA LEU A 81 3.63 7.24 1.44
C LEU A 81 4.16 8.45 2.22
N TYR A 82 5.47 8.67 2.22
CA TYR A 82 6.11 9.82 2.85
C TYR A 82 6.64 10.82 1.81
N ASP A 83 7.56 10.39 0.95
CA ASP A 83 8.26 11.27 0.00
C ASP A 83 7.29 11.88 -1.01
N LEU A 84 6.41 11.07 -1.63
CA LEU A 84 5.54 11.55 -2.71
C LEU A 84 4.47 12.54 -2.24
N PRO A 85 3.71 12.31 -1.15
CA PRO A 85 2.78 13.31 -0.65
C PRO A 85 3.49 14.59 -0.21
N ASN A 86 4.69 14.50 0.39
CA ASN A 86 5.48 15.67 0.74
C ASN A 86 5.90 16.48 -0.50
N PHE A 87 6.33 15.82 -1.58
CA PHE A 87 6.65 16.51 -2.84
C PHE A 87 5.44 17.19 -3.47
N ASP A 88 4.25 16.60 -3.31
CA ASP A 88 3.02 17.13 -3.87
C ASP A 88 2.30 18.12 -2.91
N GLY A 89 2.87 18.38 -1.73
CA GLY A 89 2.25 19.23 -0.69
C GLY A 89 0.92 18.67 -0.15
N ALA A 90 0.71 17.37 -0.25
CA ALA A 90 -0.50 16.67 0.19
C ALA A 90 -0.38 16.15 1.63
N GLN A 91 -1.53 15.90 2.26
CA GLN A 91 -1.56 15.27 3.59
C GLN A 91 -0.99 13.84 3.54
N LEU A 92 -0.17 13.50 4.53
CA LEU A 92 0.37 12.15 4.68
C LEU A 92 -0.76 11.12 4.91
N PRO A 93 -0.81 10.04 4.12
CA PRO A 93 -1.75 8.94 4.31
C PRO A 93 -1.62 8.31 5.70
N GLN A 94 -2.74 8.08 6.38
CA GLN A 94 -2.76 7.43 7.70
C GLN A 94 -2.30 5.96 7.62
N ILE A 95 -2.46 5.31 6.46
CA ILE A 95 -2.02 3.94 6.25
C ILE A 95 -0.50 3.76 6.41
N ARG A 96 0.29 4.84 6.30
CA ARG A 96 1.73 4.85 6.50
C ARG A 96 2.16 4.22 7.82
N TYR A 97 1.43 4.44 8.91
CA TYR A 97 1.79 3.90 10.23
C TYR A 97 1.83 2.37 10.27
N LYS A 98 1.16 1.67 9.34
CA LYS A 98 1.24 0.21 9.22
C LYS A 98 2.55 -0.28 8.59
N PHE A 99 3.23 0.57 7.84
CA PHE A 99 4.49 0.29 7.15
C PHE A 99 5.67 0.97 7.83
N TRP A 100 5.42 1.71 8.92
CA TRP A 100 6.49 2.29 9.71
C TRP A 100 7.35 1.14 10.25
N PRO A 101 8.68 1.18 10.08
CA PRO A 101 9.54 0.15 10.62
C PRO A 101 9.30 0.10 12.13
N ALA A 102 8.71 -1.00 12.62
CA ALA A 102 8.54 -1.22 14.05
C ALA A 102 9.90 -0.91 14.65
N ALA A 103 9.93 0.12 15.52
CA ALA A 103 11.18 0.66 15.99
C ALA A 103 12.09 -0.51 16.31
N VAL A 104 13.26 -0.52 15.67
CA VAL A 104 14.38 -1.28 16.15
C VAL A 104 14.71 -0.64 17.51
N CYS A 105 13.85 -0.83 18.50
CA CYS A 105 14.19 -0.79 19.91
C CYS A 105 15.05 -2.04 20.11
N GLN A 106 16.23 -2.02 19.49
CA GLN A 106 17.38 -2.79 19.93
C GLN A 106 17.64 -2.32 21.35
N ASN A 107 17.09 -3.07 22.30
CA ASN A 107 17.48 -2.99 23.69
C ASN A 107 18.45 -4.11 24.01
#